data_AF-A0A554LN26-F1
#
_entry.id   AF-A0A554LN26-F1
#
_cell.length_a   1.000
_cell.length_b   1.000
_cell.length_c   1.000
_cell.angle_alpha   90.00
_cell.angle_beta   90.00
_cell.angle_gamma   90.00
#
_symmetry.space_group_name_H-M   'P 1'
#
loop_
_entity.id
_entity.type
_entity.pdbx_description
1 polymer ?
#
loop_
_entity_poly.entity_id
_entity_poly.type
_entity_poly.pdbx_seq_one_letter_code
_entity_poly.pdbx_strand_id
1 'polypeptide(L)'
;MEGLNKLGNDIDPMTGDFINSAEKKQDVELPSKIGNLPPLQEGYIRYVHITNERAANNIANNGLDYENQGMLSSTARGWSNEADVEYCTDDPRFSFLGAKAVVLDIPEQEARIHDNVQKSPGFVPNKYVVGIIDIQPK
;
A
#
# COMPACT_ATOMS: atom_id res chain seq x y z
N MET A 1 -31.00 35.06 -40.19
CA MET A 1 -30.32 35.08 -41.50
C MET A 1 -28.86 35.34 -41.20
N GLU A 2 -28.05 34.29 -41.23
CA GLU A 2 -27.07 34.02 -42.32
C GLU A 2 -25.95 35.07 -42.30
N GLY A 3 -24.66 34.78 -42.20
CA GLY A 3 -23.90 33.54 -42.35
C GLY A 3 -22.51 33.92 -42.87
N LEU A 4 -21.47 33.43 -42.17
CA LEU A 4 -20.19 32.92 -42.68
C LEU A 4 -19.09 33.86 -43.27
N ASN A 5 -17.95 33.79 -42.55
CA ASN A 5 -16.59 33.45 -43.00
C ASN A 5 -15.70 34.45 -43.77
N LYS A 6 -14.59 34.84 -43.11
CA LYS A 6 -13.18 34.62 -43.55
C LYS A 6 -12.31 34.46 -42.28
N LEU A 7 -11.90 33.26 -41.88
CA LEU A 7 -10.66 32.56 -42.23
C LEU A 7 -9.40 33.45 -42.21
N GLY A 8 -8.70 33.42 -41.07
CA GLY A 8 -7.27 33.67 -40.93
C GLY A 8 -6.72 32.58 -40.03
N ASN A 9 -5.81 31.77 -40.58
CA ASN A 9 -5.16 30.64 -39.92
C ASN A 9 -4.19 31.15 -38.85
N ASP A 10 -4.42 30.80 -37.59
CA ASP A 10 -3.37 30.66 -36.58
C ASP A 10 -3.60 29.33 -35.85
N ILE A 11 -2.94 28.31 -36.39
CA ILE A 11 -2.84 26.99 -35.78
C ILE A 11 -1.70 27.11 -34.77
N ASP A 12 -2.02 27.12 -33.48
CA ASP A 12 -1.02 26.91 -32.44
C ASP A 12 -1.20 25.50 -31.84
N PRO A 13 -0.25 24.57 -32.07
CA PRO A 13 -0.38 23.16 -31.70
C PRO A 13 0.17 22.94 -30.29
N MET A 14 -0.65 23.17 -29.27
CA MET A 14 -0.45 22.58 -27.94
C MET A 14 -1.77 21.96 -27.49
N THR A 15 -2.12 20.89 -28.21
CA THR A 15 -2.95 19.79 -27.73
C THR A 15 -2.52 19.37 -26.34
N GLY A 16 -3.48 19.30 -25.44
CA GLY A 16 -3.31 18.72 -24.14
C GLY A 16 -4.67 18.67 -23.50
N ASP A 17 -5.57 17.86 -24.07
CA ASP A 17 -6.62 17.23 -23.29
C ASP A 17 -5.97 16.80 -21.97
N PHE A 18 -6.26 17.50 -20.88
CA PHE A 18 -6.04 16.96 -19.55
C PHE A 18 -7.05 15.84 -19.44
N ILE A 19 -6.67 14.69 -20.00
CA ILE A 19 -7.27 13.42 -19.67
C ILE A 19 -7.01 13.34 -18.17
N ASN A 20 -8.04 13.68 -17.39
CA ASN A 20 -8.22 13.18 -16.04
C ASN A 20 -8.37 11.66 -16.19
N SER A 21 -7.26 11.00 -16.51
CA SER A 21 -7.05 9.58 -16.26
C SER A 21 -6.90 9.50 -14.76
N ALA A 22 -8.00 9.67 -14.03
CA ALA A 22 -8.20 8.89 -12.83
C ALA A 22 -8.12 7.45 -13.33
N GLU A 23 -6.90 6.89 -13.33
CA GLU A 23 -6.69 5.50 -13.60
C GLU A 23 -7.66 4.78 -12.68
N LYS A 24 -8.66 4.17 -13.30
CA LYS A 24 -9.61 3.30 -12.64
C LYS A 24 -8.72 2.26 -11.97
N LYS A 25 -8.50 2.38 -10.66
CA LYS A 25 -7.89 1.32 -9.87
C LYS A 25 -8.69 0.08 -10.20
N GLN A 26 -8.10 -0.84 -10.97
CA GLN A 26 -8.59 -2.20 -10.98
C GLN A 26 -8.60 -2.59 -9.51
N ASP A 27 -9.78 -2.97 -9.00
CA ASP A 27 -9.89 -3.71 -7.75
C ASP A 27 -9.16 -5.04 -7.98
N VAL A 28 -7.83 -5.00 -7.94
CA VAL A 28 -7.01 -6.20 -7.89
C VAL A 28 -7.31 -6.78 -6.53
N GLU A 29 -8.08 -7.86 -6.53
CA GLU A 29 -8.39 -8.59 -5.31
C GLU A 29 -7.06 -9.04 -4.69
N LEU A 30 -6.73 -8.46 -3.54
CA LEU A 30 -5.50 -8.77 -2.83
C LEU A 30 -5.56 -10.19 -2.29
N PRO A 31 -4.48 -10.98 -2.41
CA PRO A 31 -4.41 -12.32 -1.82
C PRO A 31 -4.80 -12.31 -0.34
N SER A 32 -5.66 -13.25 0.04
CA SER A 32 -6.11 -13.47 1.43
C SER A 32 -5.48 -14.68 2.11
N LYS A 33 -4.69 -15.46 1.37
CA LYS A 33 -3.98 -16.65 1.85
C LYS A 33 -2.48 -16.52 1.58
N ILE A 34 -1.67 -16.97 2.53
CA ILE A 34 -0.20 -16.88 2.46
C ILE A 34 0.33 -17.55 1.17
N GLY A 35 -0.17 -18.73 0.82
CA GLY A 35 0.26 -19.46 -0.39
C GLY A 35 -0.09 -18.77 -1.72
N ASN A 36 -0.87 -17.68 -1.69
CA ASN A 36 -1.23 -16.89 -2.86
C ASN A 36 -0.49 -15.54 -2.90
N LEU A 37 0.38 -15.26 -1.92
CA LEU A 37 1.23 -14.06 -1.95
C LEU A 37 2.25 -14.18 -3.09
N PRO A 38 2.63 -13.07 -3.73
CA PRO A 38 3.75 -13.08 -4.65
C PRO A 38 5.05 -13.43 -3.88
N PRO A 39 6.04 -14.05 -4.54
CA PRO A 39 7.34 -14.29 -3.92
C PRO A 39 8.03 -12.97 -3.56
N LEU A 40 8.78 -12.95 -2.45
CA LEU A 40 9.55 -11.78 -2.06
C LEU A 40 10.68 -11.53 -3.06
N GLN A 41 10.68 -10.34 -3.67
CA GLN A 41 11.69 -9.94 -4.65
C GLN A 41 13.04 -9.62 -3.98
N GLU A 42 14.14 -9.90 -4.67
CA GLU A 42 15.48 -9.51 -4.20
C GLU A 42 15.58 -7.99 -4.03
N GLY A 43 16.17 -7.53 -2.92
CA GLY A 43 16.27 -6.11 -2.58
C GLY A 43 14.98 -5.50 -2.04
N TYR A 44 13.97 -6.32 -1.71
CA TYR A 44 12.76 -5.91 -1.00
C TYR A 44 12.71 -6.50 0.40
N ILE A 45 12.03 -5.79 1.30
CA ILE A 45 11.70 -6.23 2.65
C ILE A 45 10.20 -6.46 2.71
N ARG A 46 9.78 -7.63 3.18
CA ARG A 46 8.37 -7.91 3.49
C ARG A 46 8.04 -7.41 4.88
N TYR A 47 7.10 -6.47 4.97
CA TYR A 47 6.51 -6.00 6.21
C TYR A 47 5.14 -6.64 6.42
N VAL A 48 4.88 -7.12 7.63
CA VAL A 48 3.54 -7.57 8.04
C VAL A 48 3.03 -6.67 9.13
N HIS A 49 1.98 -5.91 8.83
CA HIS A 49 1.29 -5.04 9.77
C HIS A 49 -0.04 -5.67 10.19
N ILE A 50 -0.15 -6.01 11.48
CA ILE A 50 -1.35 -6.63 12.03
C ILE A 50 -2.30 -5.57 12.57
N THR A 51 -3.54 -5.60 12.12
CA THR A 51 -4.57 -4.61 12.47
C THR A 51 -5.98 -5.20 12.34
N ASN A 52 -7.02 -4.39 12.54
CA ASN A 52 -8.41 -4.80 12.30
C ASN A 52 -8.81 -4.64 10.82
N GLU A 53 -9.91 -5.29 10.42
CA GLU A 53 -10.40 -5.27 9.02
C GLU A 53 -10.60 -3.87 8.44
N ARG A 54 -11.20 -2.94 9.21
CA ARG A 54 -11.42 -1.56 8.74
C ARG A 54 -10.11 -0.86 8.43
N ALA A 55 -9.12 -1.00 9.30
CA ALA A 55 -7.80 -0.41 9.11
C ALA A 55 -7.04 -1.08 7.95
N ALA A 56 -7.13 -2.41 7.82
CA ALA A 56 -6.52 -3.13 6.70
C ALA A 56 -7.06 -2.66 5.35
N ASN A 57 -8.39 -2.53 5.22
CA ASN A 57 -9.02 -2.00 4.01
C ASN A 57 -8.60 -0.55 3.73
N ASN A 58 -8.46 0.27 4.77
CA ASN A 58 -7.96 1.64 4.59
C ASN A 58 -6.52 1.65 4.08
N ILE A 59 -5.64 0.79 4.62
CA ILE A 59 -4.23 0.71 4.21
C ILE A 59 -4.11 0.23 2.76
N ALA A 60 -4.87 -0.77 2.35
CA ALA A 60 -4.87 -1.25 0.97
C ALA A 60 -5.29 -0.18 -0.05
N ASN A 61 -6.20 0.71 0.35
CA ASN A 61 -6.69 1.77 -0.51
C ASN A 61 -5.81 3.02 -0.48
N ASN A 62 -5.32 3.41 0.70
CA ASN A 62 -4.75 4.73 0.93
C ASN A 62 -3.27 4.69 1.35
N GLY A 63 -2.73 3.52 1.68
CA GLY A 63 -1.36 3.36 2.16
C GLY A 63 -1.29 3.30 3.68
N LEU A 64 -0.12 2.93 4.19
CA LEU A 64 0.15 2.85 5.62
C LEU A 64 0.79 4.16 6.08
N ASP A 65 0.01 4.94 6.81
CA ASP A 65 0.45 6.17 7.47
C ASP A 65 0.81 5.89 8.93
N TYR A 66 2.12 5.84 9.23
CA TYR A 66 2.59 5.53 10.57
C TYR A 66 2.31 6.64 11.59
N GLU A 67 2.10 7.90 11.17
CA GLU A 67 1.73 9.00 12.07
C GLU A 67 0.30 8.80 12.58
N ASN A 68 -0.61 8.51 11.66
CA ASN A 68 -2.04 8.36 11.96
C ASN A 68 -2.41 6.98 12.53
N GLN A 69 -1.59 5.94 12.32
CA GLN A 69 -1.82 4.59 12.85
C GLN A 69 -1.18 4.38 14.24
N GLY A 70 -0.51 5.39 14.80
CA GLY A 70 0.06 5.37 16.15
C GLY A 70 1.30 4.49 16.25
N MET A 71 2.47 5.12 16.22
CA MET A 71 3.80 4.51 16.30
C MET A 71 4.07 3.60 17.54
N LEU A 72 3.17 3.59 18.54
CA LEU A 72 3.26 2.78 19.77
C LEU A 72 2.48 1.45 19.73
N SER A 73 1.86 1.13 18.60
CA SER A 73 1.03 -0.07 18.40
C SER A 73 1.63 -1.05 17.38
N SER A 74 2.85 -0.78 16.90
CA SER A 74 3.42 -1.45 15.74
C SER A 74 3.67 -2.94 15.97
N THR A 75 2.75 -3.76 15.47
CA THR A 75 2.99 -5.15 15.09
C THR A 75 3.74 -5.26 13.76
N ALA A 76 4.07 -4.13 13.11
CA ALA A 76 4.77 -4.13 11.84
C ALA A 76 6.19 -4.66 12.05
N ARG A 77 6.40 -5.88 11.58
CA ARG A 77 7.70 -6.56 11.56
C ARG A 77 8.16 -6.67 10.12
N GLY A 78 9.47 -6.58 9.89
CA GLY A 78 10.09 -6.67 8.57
C GLY A 78 10.98 -7.90 8.48
N TRP A 79 10.95 -8.58 7.34
CA TRP A 79 11.78 -9.75 7.04
C TRP A 79 12.40 -9.61 5.66
N SER A 80 13.70 -9.94 5.57
CA SER A 80 14.44 -10.04 4.32
C SER A 80 14.48 -11.47 3.76
N ASN A 81 13.97 -12.46 4.51
CA ASN A 81 13.88 -13.86 4.12
C ASN A 81 12.42 -14.32 4.26
N GLU A 82 11.83 -14.78 3.15
CA GLU A 82 10.42 -15.19 3.11
C GLU A 82 10.11 -16.40 4.01
N ALA A 83 11.08 -17.30 4.22
CA ALA A 83 10.89 -18.49 5.05
C ALA A 83 10.68 -18.18 6.55
N ASP A 84 11.09 -16.98 6.99
CA ASP A 84 11.07 -16.59 8.40
C ASP A 84 9.86 -15.71 8.75
N VAL A 85 9.00 -15.39 7.77
CA VAL A 85 7.91 -14.41 7.92
C VAL A 85 6.81 -14.95 8.83
N GLU A 86 6.48 -14.20 9.88
CA GLU A 86 5.32 -14.46 10.72
C GLU A 86 4.13 -13.57 10.33
N TYR A 87 2.99 -14.19 10.07
CA TYR A 87 1.75 -13.50 9.69
C TYR A 87 0.77 -13.33 10.85
N CYS A 88 1.19 -13.65 12.08
CA CYS A 88 0.38 -13.58 13.30
C CYS A 88 1.21 -13.05 14.48
N THR A 89 0.55 -12.74 15.60
CA THR A 89 1.19 -12.17 16.79
C THR A 89 0.56 -12.73 18.06
N ASP A 90 1.38 -12.87 19.10
CA ASP A 90 0.95 -13.21 20.45
C ASP A 90 0.53 -11.96 21.26
N ASP A 91 0.63 -10.77 20.67
CA ASP A 91 0.18 -9.53 21.32
C ASP A 91 -1.34 -9.57 21.52
N PRO A 92 -1.84 -9.58 22.77
CA PRO A 92 -3.27 -9.72 23.05
C PRO A 92 -4.12 -8.56 22.51
N ARG A 93 -3.51 -7.42 22.17
CA ARG A 93 -4.21 -6.30 21.50
C ARG A 93 -4.63 -6.65 20.07
N PHE A 94 -3.97 -7.62 19.46
CA PHE A 94 -4.06 -7.95 18.04
C PHE A 94 -4.27 -9.45 17.76
N SER A 95 -4.19 -10.30 18.78
CA SER A 95 -4.50 -11.73 18.71
C SER A 95 -6.00 -11.96 18.97
N PHE A 96 -6.85 -11.56 18.00
CA PHE A 96 -8.29 -11.75 18.07
C PHE A 96 -8.86 -12.23 16.74
N LEU A 97 -10.01 -12.91 16.79
CA LEU A 97 -10.70 -13.38 15.59
C LEU A 97 -11.14 -12.19 14.72
N GLY A 98 -10.68 -12.16 13.47
CA GLY A 98 -10.94 -11.06 12.54
C GLY A 98 -9.81 -10.03 12.45
N ALA A 99 -8.71 -10.22 13.18
CA ALA A 99 -7.47 -9.50 12.91
C ALA A 99 -6.94 -9.87 11.51
N LYS A 100 -6.31 -8.89 10.86
CA LYS A 100 -5.79 -8.97 9.49
C LYS A 100 -4.31 -8.65 9.49
N ALA A 101 -3.55 -9.38 8.67
CA ALA A 101 -2.14 -9.11 8.39
C ALA A 101 -2.04 -8.43 7.03
N VAL A 102 -1.77 -7.13 7.02
CA VAL A 102 -1.46 -6.40 5.80
C VAL A 102 0.00 -6.65 5.44
N VAL A 103 0.23 -7.23 4.27
CA VAL A 103 1.56 -7.58 3.78
C VAL A 103 2.02 -6.53 2.78
N LEU A 104 3.19 -5.93 3.04
CA LEU A 104 3.79 -4.90 2.19
C LEU A 104 5.19 -5.31 1.77
N ASP A 105 5.48 -5.32 0.47
CA ASP A 105 6.85 -5.52 -0.03
C ASP A 105 7.42 -4.17 -0.43
N ILE A 106 8.42 -3.70 0.31
CA ILE A 106 9.02 -2.37 0.15
C ILE A 106 10.48 -2.53 -0.28
N PRO A 107 10.95 -1.82 -1.32
CA PRO A 107 12.38 -1.81 -1.66
C PRO A 107 13.22 -1.40 -0.44
N GLU A 108 14.32 -2.09 -0.17
CA GLU A 108 15.21 -1.79 0.97
C GLU A 108 15.62 -0.31 1.03
N GLN A 109 15.80 0.31 -0.13
CA GLN A 109 16.21 1.72 -0.28
C GLN A 109 15.10 2.71 0.16
N GLU A 110 13.84 2.29 0.03
CA GLU A 110 12.66 3.05 0.38
C GLU A 110 12.12 2.67 1.77
N ALA A 111 12.59 1.57 2.35
CA ALA A 111 12.23 1.13 3.69
C ALA A 111 12.60 2.23 4.70
N ARG A 112 11.57 2.69 5.41
CA ARG A 112 11.70 3.77 6.39
C ARG A 112 11.87 3.12 7.76
N ILE A 113 13.12 2.96 8.17
CA ILE A 113 13.47 2.40 9.48
C ILE A 113 13.35 3.52 10.52
N HIS A 114 12.86 3.18 11.71
CA HIS A 114 12.64 4.11 12.84
C HIS A 114 13.91 4.79 13.37
N ASP A 115 15.09 4.44 12.86
CA ASP A 115 16.37 5.04 13.22
C ASP A 115 16.70 6.29 12.39
N ASN A 116 15.98 6.53 11.29
CA ASN A 116 16.18 7.70 10.44
C ASN A 116 15.07 8.73 10.63
N VAL A 117 15.32 9.71 11.49
CA VAL A 117 14.39 10.79 11.85
C VAL A 117 13.93 11.63 10.65
N GLN A 118 14.73 11.73 9.58
CA GLN A 118 14.29 12.43 8.35
C GLN A 118 13.28 11.62 7.53
N LYS A 119 13.11 10.33 7.85
CA LYS A 119 12.25 9.39 7.14
C LYS A 119 11.12 8.84 8.02
N SER A 120 11.04 9.20 9.31
CA SER A 120 10.04 8.71 10.27
C SER A 120 9.17 9.82 10.87
N PRO A 121 7.90 9.52 11.22
CA PRO A 121 7.10 8.33 10.88
C PRO A 121 6.58 8.50 9.46
N GLY A 122 7.10 7.71 8.52
CA GLY A 122 6.81 7.94 7.12
C GLY A 122 5.45 7.43 6.65
N PHE A 123 5.09 7.79 5.43
CA PHE A 123 3.96 7.20 4.71
C PHE A 123 4.48 6.12 3.74
N VAL A 124 3.88 4.94 3.78
CA VAL A 124 4.11 3.85 2.81
C VAL A 124 2.96 3.83 1.82
N PRO A 125 3.22 4.11 0.53
CA PRO A 125 2.19 4.09 -0.50
C PRO A 125 1.56 2.71 -0.66
N ASN A 126 0.27 2.68 -0.97
CA ASN A 126 -0.50 1.44 -1.10
C ASN A 126 -0.04 0.52 -2.24
N LYS A 127 0.73 1.05 -3.21
CA LYS A 127 1.34 0.25 -4.30
C LYS A 127 2.26 -0.86 -3.81
N TYR A 128 2.71 -0.79 -2.55
CA TYR A 128 3.53 -1.82 -1.91
C TYR A 128 2.72 -2.91 -1.22
N VAL A 129 1.39 -2.75 -1.10
CA VAL A 129 0.53 -3.77 -0.49
C VAL A 129 0.38 -4.94 -1.45
N VAL A 130 0.80 -6.12 -1.01
CA VAL A 130 0.78 -7.36 -1.80
C VAL A 130 -0.22 -8.39 -1.30
N GLY A 131 -0.84 -8.15 -0.13
CA GLY A 131 -1.87 -9.04 0.41
C GLY A 131 -2.50 -8.54 1.71
N ILE A 132 -3.68 -9.09 2.03
CA ILE A 132 -4.36 -8.92 3.33
C ILE A 132 -4.76 -10.31 3.83
N ILE A 133 -3.98 -10.87 4.74
CA ILE A 133 -4.15 -12.24 5.21
C ILE A 133 -5.08 -12.29 6.42
N ASP A 134 -5.98 -13.27 6.43
CA ASP A 134 -6.76 -13.62 7.61
C ASP A 134 -5.86 -14.23 8.68
N ILE A 135 -5.84 -13.63 9.86
CA ILE A 135 -5.07 -14.13 10.98
C ILE A 135 -5.96 -15.04 11.84
N GLN A 136 -5.43 -16.21 12.18
CA GLN A 136 -5.96 -17.01 13.28
C GLN A 136 -5.21 -16.64 14.56
N PRO A 137 -5.90 -16.45 15.69
CA PRO A 137 -5.22 -16.32 16.98
C PRO A 137 -4.25 -17.50 17.18
N LYS A 138 -3.04 -17.21 17.63
CA LYS A 138 -2.07 -18.24 18.03
C LYS A 138 -2.51 -18.93 19.32
#